data_AF-A0A6N7MEH5-F1
#
_entry.id   AF-A0A6N7MEH5-F1
#
_cell.length_a   1.000
_cell.length_b   1.000
_cell.length_c   1.000
_cell.angle_alpha   90.00
_cell.angle_beta   90.00
_cell.angle_gamma   90.00
#
_symmetry.space_group_name_H-M   'P 1'
#
loop_
_entity.id
_entity.type
_entity.pdbx_description
1 polymer ?
#
loop_
_entity_poly.entity_id
_entity_poly.type
_entity_poly.pdbx_seq_one_letter_code
_entity_poly.pdbx_strand_id
1 'polypeptide(L)'
;MIRLHLNRPIPLENILPKAIFLSILILGFLLSIFWNPEKVNLLPCYFHKITGFSCPTCGLTRSFHAVSHLHFQEAFQLHLMGPVIYFALVFLFLKFLFEIVSGKEIQIKVNPVLTKTTFFVFLGLWLGFWLIRVLNEL
;
A
#
# COMPACT_ATOMS: atom_id res chain seq x y z
N MET A 1 -4.57 17.31 13.22
CA MET A 1 -3.67 18.41 12.80
C MET A 1 -2.26 17.86 12.66
N ILE A 2 -1.78 17.67 11.43
CA ILE A 2 -0.43 17.15 11.14
C ILE A 2 0.54 18.33 11.17
N ARG A 3 1.58 18.32 12.01
CA ARG A 3 2.64 19.34 12.00
C ARG A 3 3.85 18.83 11.23
N LEU A 4 4.22 19.51 10.14
CA LEU A 4 5.40 19.21 9.34
C LEU A 4 6.54 20.15 9.77
N HIS A 5 7.62 19.60 10.34
CA HIS A 5 8.83 20.36 10.65
C HIS A 5 9.91 20.01 9.62
N LEU A 6 10.23 20.95 8.72
CA LEU A 6 11.37 20.88 7.79
C LEU A 6 12.58 21.53 8.46
N ASN A 7 13.46 20.78 9.13
CA ASN A 7 14.62 21.45 9.72
C ASN A 7 15.87 20.60 10.06
N ARG A 8 16.04 19.41 9.48
CA ARG A 8 17.31 18.67 9.64
C ARG A 8 17.89 18.28 8.28
N PRO A 9 19.19 18.51 8.03
CA PRO A 9 19.85 17.94 6.87
C PRO A 9 19.79 16.41 6.96
N ILE A 10 19.60 15.74 5.82
CA ILE A 10 19.52 14.27 5.79
C ILE A 10 20.91 13.70 6.04
N PRO A 11 21.10 12.85 7.07
CA PRO A 11 22.38 12.19 7.27
C PRO A 11 22.61 11.15 6.17
N LEU A 12 23.86 11.02 5.71
CA LEU A 12 24.24 10.17 4.56
C LEU A 12 23.81 8.70 4.76
N GLU A 13 23.81 8.22 6.01
CA GLU A 13 23.37 6.88 6.41
C GLU A 13 21.89 6.59 6.12
N ASN A 14 21.04 7.62 6.12
CA ASN A 14 19.59 7.48 5.89
C ASN A 14 19.21 7.60 4.41
N ILE A 15 20.14 7.98 3.53
CA ILE A 15 19.86 8.14 2.09
C ILE A 15 19.75 6.78 1.40
N LEU A 16 20.65 5.85 1.73
CA LEU A 16 20.70 4.52 1.12
C LEU A 16 19.39 3.72 1.31
N PRO A 17 18.82 3.56 2.52
CA PRO A 17 17.57 2.81 2.69
C PRO A 17 16.37 3.48 2.02
N LYS A 18 16.32 4.83 2.01
CA LYS A 18 15.26 5.57 1.30
C LYS A 18 15.35 5.39 -0.21
N ALA A 19 16.56 5.39 -0.77
CA ALA A 19 16.80 5.16 -2.18
C ALA A 19 16.42 3.72 -2.60
N ILE A 20 16.79 2.72 -1.79
CA ILE A 20 16.39 1.31 -2.02
C ILE A 20 14.86 1.17 -1.96
N PHE A 21 14.22 1.80 -0.97
CA PHE A 21 12.76 1.75 -0.88
C PHE A 21 12.07 2.41 -2.08
N LEU A 22 12.57 3.55 -2.53
CA LEU A 22 12.07 4.21 -3.74
C LEU A 22 12.26 3.35 -5.00
N SER A 23 13.41 2.69 -5.16
CA SER A 23 13.64 1.83 -6.33
C SER A 23 12.70 0.62 -6.35
N ILE A 24 12.43 0.01 -5.19
CA ILE A 24 11.43 -1.06 -5.04
C ILE A 24 10.02 -0.54 -5.38
N LEU A 25 9.64 0.63 -4.89
CA LEU A 25 8.33 1.21 -5.20
C LEU A 25 8.17 1.52 -6.69
N ILE A 26 9.19 2.10 -7.33
CA ILE A 26 9.19 2.37 -8.76
C ILE A 26 9.00 1.07 -9.53
N LEU A 27 9.77 0.03 -9.19
CA LEU A 27 9.62 -1.28 -9.81
C LEU A 27 8.21 -1.84 -9.62
N GLY A 28 7.66 -1.75 -8.41
CA GLY A 28 6.28 -2.18 -8.11
C GLY A 28 5.22 -1.44 -8.92
N PHE A 29 5.32 -0.12 -9.04
CA PHE A 29 4.40 0.69 -9.85
C PHE A 29 4.55 0.39 -11.34
N LEU A 30 5.78 0.23 -11.85
CA LEU A 30 6.01 -0.15 -13.24
C LEU A 30 5.41 -1.52 -13.54
N LEU A 31 5.63 -2.51 -12.67
CA LEU A 31 4.99 -3.82 -12.80
C LEU A 31 3.47 -3.71 -12.78
N SER A 32 2.91 -2.87 -11.91
CA SER A 32 1.46 -2.63 -11.83
C SER A 32 0.87 -1.99 -13.09
N ILE A 33 1.66 -1.21 -13.85
CA ILE A 33 1.21 -0.56 -15.09
C ILE A 33 1.40 -1.48 -16.29
N PHE A 34 2.57 -2.10 -16.41
CA PHE A 34 2.96 -2.84 -17.61
C PHE A 34 2.55 -4.32 -17.58
N TRP A 35 2.35 -4.89 -16.39
CA TRP A 35 2.07 -6.31 -16.24
C TRP A 35 0.60 -6.53 -15.88
N ASN A 36 -0.18 -7.10 -16.80
CA ASN A 36 -1.57 -7.41 -16.54
C ASN A 36 -1.69 -8.66 -15.64
N PRO A 37 -2.14 -8.53 -14.38
CA PRO A 37 -2.23 -9.63 -13.43
C PRO A 37 -3.40 -10.59 -13.69
N GLU A 38 -4.33 -10.23 -14.60
CA GLU A 38 -5.41 -11.13 -15.02
C GLU A 38 -4.93 -12.15 -16.06
N LYS A 39 -4.01 -11.74 -16.94
CA LYS A 39 -3.45 -12.61 -17.98
C LYS A 39 -2.33 -13.50 -17.45
N VAL A 40 -1.69 -13.09 -16.37
CA VAL A 40 -0.54 -13.81 -15.80
C VAL A 40 -0.83 -14.12 -14.33
N ASN A 41 -1.32 -15.33 -14.07
CA ASN A 41 -1.38 -15.91 -12.72
C ASN A 41 0.05 -16.25 -12.25
N LEU A 42 0.84 -15.21 -11.96
CA LEU A 42 2.25 -15.35 -11.52
C LEU A 42 2.39 -16.23 -10.28
N LEU A 43 1.41 -16.16 -9.36
CA LEU A 43 1.38 -16.96 -8.14
C LEU A 43 -0.08 -17.35 -7.83
N PRO A 44 -0.49 -18.62 -8.04
CA PRO A 44 -1.79 -19.08 -7.57
C PRO A 44 -1.85 -18.96 -6.05
N CYS A 45 -2.98 -18.50 -5.52
CA CYS A 45 -3.18 -18.40 -4.07
C CYS A 45 -3.29 -19.82 -3.48
N TYR A 46 -2.19 -20.34 -2.94
CA TYR A 46 -2.17 -21.66 -2.30
C TYR A 46 -3.14 -21.76 -1.13
N PHE A 47 -3.40 -20.65 -0.42
CA PHE A 47 -4.40 -20.61 0.64
C PHE A 47 -5.77 -20.99 0.10
N HIS A 48 -6.24 -20.32 -0.96
CA HIS A 48 -7.52 -20.65 -1.60
C HIS A 48 -7.55 -22.09 -2.15
N LYS A 49 -6.43 -22.58 -2.69
CA LYS A 49 -6.33 -23.97 -3.17
C LYS A 49 -6.49 -25.01 -2.04
N ILE A 50 -6.07 -24.67 -0.82
CA ILE A 50 -6.11 -25.59 0.34
C ILE A 50 -7.42 -25.44 1.12
N THR A 51 -7.88 -24.21 1.35
CA THR A 51 -9.02 -23.91 2.23
C THR A 51 -10.33 -23.72 1.48
N GLY A 52 -10.28 -23.46 0.17
CA GLY A 52 -11.43 -23.02 -0.62
C GLY A 52 -11.80 -21.54 -0.45
N PHE A 53 -11.18 -20.84 0.50
CA PHE A 53 -11.53 -19.45 0.85
C PHE A 53 -10.50 -18.43 0.35
N SER A 54 -10.95 -17.24 -0.02
CA SER A 54 -10.08 -16.10 -0.31
C SER A 54 -9.28 -15.69 0.93
N CYS A 55 -7.95 -15.59 0.80
CA CYS A 55 -7.09 -15.05 1.87
C CYS A 55 -7.31 -13.53 2.04
N PRO A 56 -6.91 -12.92 3.18
CA PRO A 56 -7.18 -11.51 3.46
C PRO A 56 -6.41 -10.53 2.57
N THR A 57 -5.49 -11.03 1.74
CA THR A 57 -4.73 -10.25 0.75
C THR A 57 -5.08 -10.63 -0.70
N CYS A 58 -6.09 -11.48 -0.91
CA CYS A 58 -6.46 -11.97 -2.23
C CYS A 58 -6.99 -10.81 -3.11
N GLY A 59 -6.43 -10.65 -4.31
CA GLY A 59 -6.82 -9.59 -5.24
C GLY A 59 -6.12 -8.24 -5.03
N LEU A 60 -5.21 -8.11 -4.06
CA LEU A 60 -4.50 -6.85 -3.79
C LEU A 60 -3.69 -6.36 -5.01
N THR A 61 -2.95 -7.26 -5.67
CA THR A 61 -2.17 -6.93 -6.87
C THR A 61 -3.05 -6.49 -8.05
N ARG A 62 -4.23 -7.11 -8.23
CA ARG A 62 -5.18 -6.71 -9.28
C ARG A 62 -5.82 -5.37 -8.95
N SER A 63 -6.13 -5.13 -7.69
CA SER A 63 -6.61 -3.84 -7.21
C SER A 63 -5.57 -2.74 -7.47
N PHE A 64 -4.28 -2.99 -7.24
CA PHE A 64 -3.21 -2.04 -7.57
C PHE A 64 -3.14 -1.74 -9.07
N HIS A 65 -3.20 -2.77 -9.92
CA HIS A 65 -3.24 -2.60 -11.37
C HIS A 65 -4.46 -1.76 -11.81
N ALA A 66 -5.64 -2.03 -11.26
CA ALA A 66 -6.85 -1.27 -11.53
C ALA A 66 -6.72 0.20 -11.09
N VAL A 67 -6.13 0.49 -9.91
CA VAL A 67 -5.83 1.86 -9.48
C VAL A 67 -4.86 2.54 -10.43
N SER A 68 -3.80 1.84 -10.87
CA SER A 68 -2.84 2.37 -11.84
C SER A 68 -3.47 2.75 -13.19
N HIS A 69 -4.58 2.09 -13.56
CA HIS A 69 -5.36 2.38 -14.78
C HIS A 69 -6.57 3.27 -14.52
N LEU A 70 -6.68 3.90 -13.34
CA LEU A 70 -7.78 4.79 -12.95
C LEU A 70 -9.16 4.09 -12.82
N HIS A 71 -9.18 2.77 -12.73
CA HIS A 71 -10.40 1.96 -12.53
C HIS A 71 -10.68 1.79 -11.02
N PHE A 72 -11.05 2.89 -10.35
CA PHE A 72 -11.21 2.87 -8.90
C PHE A 72 -12.35 1.96 -8.41
N GLN A 73 -13.49 1.94 -9.12
CA GLN A 73 -14.63 1.12 -8.73
C GLN A 73 -14.28 -0.37 -8.76
N GLU A 74 -13.63 -0.82 -9.83
CA GLU A 74 -13.08 -2.17 -9.97
C GLU A 74 -12.05 -2.46 -8.88
N ALA A 75 -11.15 -1.53 -8.59
CA ALA A 75 -10.14 -1.70 -7.56
C ALA A 75 -10.72 -1.95 -6.17
N PHE A 76 -11.78 -1.23 -5.78
CA PHE A 76 -12.48 -1.44 -4.50
C PHE A 76 -13.24 -2.77 -4.45
N GLN A 77 -13.81 -3.21 -5.57
CA GLN A 77 -14.46 -4.52 -5.68
C GLN A 77 -13.44 -5.67 -5.55
N LEU A 78 -12.27 -5.52 -6.17
CA LEU A 78 -11.19 -6.48 -6.08
C LEU A 78 -10.63 -6.57 -4.66
N HIS A 79 -10.33 -5.43 -4.04
CA HIS A 79 -9.84 -5.35 -2.68
C HIS A 79 -10.09 -3.97 -2.06
N LEU A 80 -10.92 -3.90 -1.02
CA LEU A 80 -11.31 -2.63 -0.38
C LEU A 80 -10.11 -1.78 0.09
N MET A 81 -9.09 -2.43 0.65
CA MET A 81 -7.89 -1.71 1.13
C MET A 81 -6.86 -1.44 0.01
N GLY A 82 -7.05 -1.98 -1.19
CA GLY A 82 -6.07 -1.85 -2.27
C GLY A 82 -5.82 -0.40 -2.66
N PRO A 83 -6.86 0.40 -2.96
CA PRO A 83 -6.71 1.83 -3.23
C PRO A 83 -6.11 2.60 -2.05
N VAL A 84 -6.51 2.28 -0.82
CA VAL A 84 -6.01 2.95 0.39
C VAL A 84 -4.50 2.75 0.55
N ILE A 85 -4.03 1.50 0.42
CA ILE A 85 -2.60 1.17 0.51
C ILE A 85 -1.85 1.80 -0.67
N TYR A 86 -2.41 1.75 -1.89
CA TYR A 86 -1.79 2.37 -3.06
C TYR A 86 -1.51 3.86 -2.83
N PHE A 87 -2.50 4.63 -2.39
CA PHE A 87 -2.31 6.06 -2.12
C PHE A 87 -1.36 6.33 -0.95
N ALA A 88 -1.36 5.48 0.08
CA ALA A 88 -0.38 5.58 1.16
C ALA A 88 1.06 5.39 0.65
N LEU A 89 1.28 4.43 -0.26
CA LEU A 89 2.59 4.20 -0.89
C LEU A 89 2.99 5.36 -1.80
N VAL A 90 2.07 5.92 -2.58
CA VAL A 90 2.32 7.14 -3.38
C VAL A 90 2.71 8.32 -2.48
N PHE A 91 2.02 8.51 -1.35
CA PHE A 91 2.38 9.56 -0.39
C PHE A 91 3.79 9.35 0.19
N LEU A 92 4.13 8.12 0.58
CA LEU A 92 5.48 7.79 1.06
C LEU A 92 6.55 8.00 -0.01
N PHE A 93 6.24 7.63 -1.26
CA PHE A 93 7.10 7.87 -2.41
C PHE A 93 7.41 9.36 -2.56
N LEU A 94 6.37 10.20 -2.60
CA LEU A 94 6.53 11.66 -2.73
C LEU A 94 7.28 12.26 -1.55
N LYS A 95 7.01 11.80 -0.31
CA LYS A 95 7.73 12.24 0.88
C LYS A 95 9.24 11.94 0.76
N PHE A 96 9.61 10.71 0.46
CA PHE A 96 11.03 10.33 0.38
C PHE A 96 11.72 10.95 -0.83
N LEU A 97 11.03 11.10 -1.95
CA LEU A 97 11.53 11.84 -3.10
C LEU A 97 11.84 13.30 -2.73
N PHE A 98 10.91 13.97 -2.05
CA PHE A 98 11.09 15.35 -1.62
C PHE A 98 12.21 15.49 -0.60
N GLU A 99 12.35 14.54 0.32
CA GLU A 99 13.47 14.51 1.25
C GLU A 99 14.80 14.44 0.47
N ILE A 100 14.97 13.46 -0.41
CA ILE A 100 16.22 13.29 -1.17
C ILE A 100 16.55 14.51 -2.02
N VAL A 101 15.56 15.07 -2.74
CA VAL A 101 15.76 16.24 -3.60
C VAL A 101 16.04 17.52 -2.80
N SER A 102 15.35 17.71 -1.67
CA SER A 102 15.50 18.91 -0.85
C SER A 102 16.69 18.85 0.11
N GLY A 103 17.30 17.67 0.29
CA GLY A 103 18.34 17.43 1.29
C GLY A 103 17.88 17.61 2.74
N LYS A 104 16.56 17.74 2.97
CA LYS A 104 15.94 18.04 4.28
C LYS A 104 15.02 16.91 4.69
N GLU A 105 15.15 16.44 5.93
CA GLU A 105 14.22 15.46 6.49
C GLU A 105 12.86 16.10 6.81
N ILE A 106 11.79 15.44 6.37
CA ILE A 106 10.43 15.77 6.77
C ILE A 106 10.06 14.91 7.98
N GLN A 107 10.09 15.52 9.16
CA GLN A 107 9.58 14.86 10.36
C GLN A 107 8.07 15.01 10.44
N ILE A 108 7.36 13.95 10.07
CA ILE A 108 5.92 13.83 10.32
C ILE A 108 5.75 13.32 11.76
N LYS A 109 5.50 14.23 12.70
CA LYS A 109 5.09 13.84 14.05
C LYS A 109 3.59 13.55 14.05
N VAL A 110 3.23 12.28 13.99
CA VAL A 110 1.87 11.81 14.22
C VAL A 110 1.70 11.56 15.71
N ASN A 111 0.58 12.01 16.28
CA ASN A 111 0.27 11.73 17.69
C ASN A 111 0.15 10.19 17.87
N PRO A 112 0.87 9.58 18.81
CA PRO A 112 0.86 8.12 19.01
C PRO A 112 -0.54 7.57 19.30
N VAL A 113 -1.42 8.35 19.95
CA VAL A 113 -2.83 7.96 20.17
C VAL A 113 -3.57 7.88 18.85
N LEU A 114 -3.38 8.86 17.97
CA LEU A 114 -3.99 8.89 16.64
C LEU A 114 -3.47 7.75 15.76
N THR A 115 -2.17 7.47 15.79
CA THR A 115 -1.57 6.35 15.03
C THR A 115 -2.12 5.01 15.51
N LYS A 116 -2.24 4.83 16.84
CA LYS A 116 -2.78 3.61 17.44
C LYS A 116 -4.25 3.40 17.07
N THR A 117 -5.08 4.44 17.20
CA THR A 117 -6.51 4.36 16.83
C THR A 117 -6.68 4.07 15.34
N THR A 118 -5.96 4.76 14.46
CA THR A 118 -6.01 4.50 13.00
C THR A 118 -5.63 3.06 12.67
N PHE A 119 -4.60 2.51 13.32
CA PHE A 119 -4.19 1.12 13.11
C PHE A 119 -5.30 0.12 13.52
N PHE A 120 -5.92 0.29 14.69
CA PHE A 120 -7.00 -0.61 15.14
C PHE A 120 -8.25 -0.50 14.27
N VAL A 121 -8.61 0.71 13.81
CA VAL A 121 -9.72 0.90 12.86
C VAL A 121 -9.41 0.24 11.53
N PHE A 122 -8.21 0.43 10.98
CA PHE A 122 -7.79 -0.21 9.73
C PHE A 122 -7.81 -1.74 9.84
N LEU A 123 -7.30 -2.28 10.94
CA LEU A 123 -7.32 -3.71 11.22
C LEU A 123 -8.76 -4.25 11.35
N GLY A 124 -9.62 -3.53 12.06
CA GLY A 124 -11.04 -3.90 12.20
C GLY A 124 -11.79 -3.89 10.88
N LEU A 125 -11.58 -2.87 10.04
CA LEU A 125 -12.18 -2.81 8.70
C LEU A 125 -11.65 -3.91 7.79
N TRP A 126 -10.35 -4.20 7.85
CA TRP A 126 -9.72 -5.25 7.06
C TRP A 126 -10.26 -6.64 7.44
N LEU A 127 -10.30 -6.96 8.74
CA LEU A 127 -10.83 -8.22 9.24
C LEU A 127 -12.34 -8.33 9.01
N GLY A 128 -13.10 -7.25 9.18
CA GLY A 128 -14.54 -7.21 8.92
C GLY A 128 -14.86 -7.46 7.45
N PHE A 129 -14.17 -6.78 6.53
CA PHE A 129 -14.33 -7.02 5.09
C PHE A 129 -13.93 -8.46 4.71
N TRP A 130 -12.83 -8.97 5.28
CA TRP A 130 -12.41 -10.35 5.04
C TRP A 130 -13.45 -11.36 5.54
N LEU A 131 -14.00 -11.17 6.73
CA LEU A 131 -15.07 -12.01 7.27
C LEU A 131 -16.31 -12.00 6.39
N ILE A 132 -16.76 -10.83 5.93
CA ILE A 132 -17.90 -10.72 5.00
C ILE A 132 -17.62 -11.49 3.70
N ARG A 133 -16.40 -11.38 3.17
CA ARG A 133 -16.01 -12.08 1.94
C ARG A 133 -15.99 -13.59 2.12
N VAL A 134 -15.47 -14.08 3.26
CA VAL A 134 -15.49 -15.52 3.60
C VAL A 134 -16.93 -16.02 3.79
N LEU A 135 -17.79 -15.24 4.46
CA LEU A 135 -19.20 -15.58 4.63
C LEU A 135 -19.98 -15.65 3.32
N ASN A 136 -19.64 -14.82 2.34
CA ASN A 136 -20.23 -14.88 1.00
C ASN A 136 -19.71 -16.06 0.14
N GLU A 137 -18.60 -16.69 0.55
CA GLU A 137 -18.00 -17.86 -0.13
C GLU A 137 -18.41 -19.19 0.51
N LEU A 138 -19.16 -19.16 1.63
CA LEU A 138 -19.78 -20.32 2.31
C LEU A 138 -21.11 -20.70 1.65
#